data_AF-A0A7V9L2Y4-F1
#
_entry.id   AF-A0A7V9L2Y4-F1
#
_cell.length_a   1.000
_cell.length_b   1.000
_cell.length_c   1.000
_cell.angle_alpha   90.00
_cell.angle_beta   90.00
_cell.angle_gamma   90.00
#
_symmetry.space_group_name_H-M   'P 1'
#
loop_
_entity.id
_entity.type
_entity.pdbx_description
1 polymer ?
#
loop_
_entity_poly.entity_id
_entity_poly.type
_entity_poly.pdbx_seq_one_letter_code
_entity_poly.pdbx_strand_id
1 'polypeptide(L)'
;MSLWLRLLPVTSVLAVSSSAAAPPPWSTPVDGVRARLVATSTVDAAKRPQLELWLEIENVSDTDGGIGLPWGYVGDMLQLVLENDGKPVPTAGTGGSHASGPPYVVALPVGATLRVPVSKNAYEYPAANKVLFRPLTFQAWDVPAKHGKLVLRGKLSPHALDKGTKPGPRAWSTPLELPKLELP
;
A
#
# COMPACT_ATOMS: atom_id res chain seq x y z
N MET A 1 48.40 -48.18 -27.91
CA MET A 1 47.83 -46.83 -28.02
C MET A 1 46.76 -46.69 -26.94
N SER A 2 47.05 -45.96 -25.87
CA SER A 2 46.12 -45.78 -24.74
C SER A 2 45.31 -44.50 -24.94
N LEU A 3 43.99 -44.65 -25.07
CA LEU A 3 43.04 -43.56 -25.25
C LEU A 3 42.61 -43.03 -23.87
N TRP A 4 43.03 -41.83 -23.51
CA TRP A 4 42.63 -41.16 -22.26
C TRP A 4 41.35 -40.34 -22.50
N LEU A 5 40.23 -40.80 -21.95
CA LEU A 5 38.96 -40.08 -21.96
C LEU A 5 38.99 -39.02 -20.84
N ARG A 6 39.08 -37.73 -21.19
CA ARG A 6 38.98 -36.62 -20.23
C ARG A 6 37.50 -36.28 -20.01
N LEU A 7 36.97 -36.65 -18.86
CA LEU A 7 35.66 -36.19 -18.38
C LEU A 7 35.79 -34.72 -17.95
N LEU A 8 35.08 -33.83 -18.65
CA LEU A 8 34.93 -32.42 -18.25
C LEU A 8 33.86 -32.33 -17.15
N PRO A 9 34.08 -31.55 -16.08
CA PRO A 9 33.05 -31.31 -15.07
C PRO A 9 31.92 -30.46 -15.67
N VAL A 10 30.71 -31.00 -15.69
CA VAL A 10 29.49 -30.26 -16.01
C VAL A 10 29.14 -29.42 -14.80
N THR A 11 29.58 -28.16 -14.79
CA THR A 11 29.20 -27.19 -13.76
C THR A 11 27.73 -26.83 -13.96
N SER A 12 26.85 -27.49 -13.21
CA SER A 12 25.42 -27.17 -13.20
C SER A 12 25.23 -25.85 -12.45
N VAL A 13 24.93 -24.78 -13.20
CA VAL A 13 24.53 -23.50 -12.62
C VAL A 13 23.08 -23.65 -12.15
N LEU A 14 22.89 -23.81 -10.84
CA LEU A 14 21.57 -23.73 -10.21
C LEU A 14 21.07 -22.29 -10.34
N ALA A 15 20.14 -22.07 -11.28
CA ALA A 15 19.39 -20.83 -11.35
C ALA A 15 18.49 -20.71 -10.11
N VAL A 16 18.91 -19.89 -9.16
CA VAL A 16 18.05 -19.48 -8.04
C VAL A 16 16.95 -18.60 -8.63
N SER A 17 15.81 -19.21 -8.93
CA SER A 17 14.60 -18.48 -9.30
C SER A 17 14.09 -17.79 -8.06
N SER A 18 14.33 -16.48 -7.93
CA SER A 18 13.62 -15.67 -6.95
C SER A 18 12.15 -15.64 -7.36
N SER A 19 11.32 -16.42 -6.68
CA SER A 19 9.86 -16.27 -6.81
C SER A 19 9.50 -14.93 -6.21
N ALA A 20 9.47 -13.87 -7.04
CA ALA A 20 8.84 -12.63 -6.64
C ALA A 20 7.39 -12.95 -6.23
N ALA A 21 7.00 -12.56 -5.02
CA ALA A 21 5.63 -12.75 -4.57
C ALA A 21 4.70 -12.08 -5.60
N ALA A 22 3.60 -12.77 -5.94
CA ALA A 22 2.60 -12.20 -6.83
C ALA A 22 2.16 -10.84 -6.28
N PRO A 23 2.00 -9.81 -7.13
CA PRO A 23 1.59 -8.51 -6.66
C PRO A 23 0.21 -8.62 -5.99
N PRO A 24 -0.05 -7.83 -4.93
CA PRO A 24 -1.32 -7.88 -4.24
C PRO A 24 -2.48 -7.59 -5.21
N PRO A 25 -3.65 -8.23 -4.99
CA PRO A 25 -4.78 -8.08 -5.88
C PRO A 25 -5.29 -6.63 -5.89
N TRP A 26 -5.94 -6.25 -6.98
CA TRP A 26 -6.67 -4.99 -7.08
C TRP A 26 -8.06 -5.10 -6.46
N SER A 27 -8.62 -3.98 -6.00
CA SER A 27 -10.04 -3.89 -5.63
C SER A 27 -10.94 -4.18 -6.83
N THR A 28 -12.20 -4.50 -6.54
CA THR A 28 -13.26 -4.41 -7.56
C THR A 28 -13.33 -2.98 -8.08
N PRO A 29 -13.43 -2.77 -9.41
CA PRO A 29 -13.61 -1.43 -9.96
C PRO A 29 -14.92 -0.77 -9.50
N VAL A 30 -14.85 0.53 -9.19
CA VAL A 30 -16.00 1.37 -8.85
C VAL A 30 -15.80 2.74 -9.52
N ASP A 31 -16.84 3.25 -10.18
CA ASP A 31 -16.80 4.50 -10.98
C ASP A 31 -15.63 4.54 -11.99
N GLY A 32 -15.20 3.39 -12.51
CA GLY A 32 -14.07 3.27 -13.44
C GLY A 32 -12.68 3.33 -12.77
N VAL A 33 -12.61 3.28 -11.44
CA VAL A 33 -11.36 3.29 -10.67
C VAL A 33 -11.22 1.99 -9.88
N ARG A 34 -10.01 1.47 -9.77
CA ARG A 34 -9.65 0.43 -8.79
C ARG A 34 -8.41 0.85 -8.00
N ALA A 35 -8.23 0.28 -6.82
CA ALA A 35 -7.10 0.60 -5.97
C ALA A 35 -6.52 -0.63 -5.28
N ARG A 36 -5.27 -0.54 -4.82
CA ARG A 36 -4.64 -1.54 -3.97
C ARG A 36 -3.61 -0.92 -3.05
N LEU A 37 -3.31 -1.66 -2.00
CA LEU A 37 -2.17 -1.37 -1.13
C LEU A 37 -1.01 -2.30 -1.48
N VAL A 38 0.20 -1.74 -1.47
CA VAL A 38 1.44 -2.50 -1.66
C VAL A 38 2.32 -2.25 -0.44
N ALA A 39 2.60 -3.31 0.32
CA ALA A 39 3.57 -3.26 1.41
C ALA A 39 4.92 -3.77 0.92
N THR A 40 6.00 -3.09 1.32
CA THR A 40 7.37 -3.49 1.02
C THR A 40 8.21 -3.42 2.27
N SER A 41 8.81 -4.54 2.66
CA SER A 41 9.80 -4.56 3.74
C SER A 41 11.05 -3.82 3.30
N THR A 42 11.50 -2.89 4.11
CA THR A 42 12.75 -2.15 3.91
C THR A 42 13.53 -2.08 5.21
N VAL A 43 14.72 -1.50 5.15
CA VAL A 43 15.52 -1.17 6.33
C VAL A 43 15.94 0.29 6.26
N ASP A 44 15.96 0.96 7.40
CA ASP A 44 16.43 2.35 7.43
C ASP A 44 17.96 2.46 7.48
N ALA A 45 18.46 3.70 7.53
CA ALA A 45 19.89 3.97 7.61
C ALA A 45 20.57 3.35 8.85
N ALA A 46 19.81 3.03 9.91
CA ALA A 46 20.28 2.36 11.11
C ALA A 46 20.04 0.83 11.07
N LYS A 47 19.72 0.27 9.90
CA LYS A 47 19.39 -1.15 9.67
C LYS A 47 18.20 -1.67 10.47
N ARG A 48 17.29 -0.80 10.89
CA ARG A 48 16.07 -1.20 11.57
C ARG A 48 15.04 -1.63 10.53
N PRO A 49 14.31 -2.75 10.73
CA PRO A 49 13.28 -3.18 9.80
C PRO A 49 12.15 -2.15 9.76
N GLN A 50 11.68 -1.87 8.56
CA GLN A 50 10.58 -0.97 8.29
C GLN A 50 9.61 -1.62 7.29
N LEU A 51 8.38 -1.14 7.30
CA LEU A 51 7.39 -1.48 6.29
C LEU A 51 6.95 -0.21 5.59
N GLU A 52 7.22 -0.12 4.29
CA GLU A 52 6.70 0.94 3.45
C GLU A 52 5.34 0.52 2.90
N LEU A 53 4.35 1.41 3.01
CA LEU A 53 3.04 1.21 2.40
C LEU A 53 2.84 2.22 1.27
N TRP A 54 2.42 1.69 0.12
CA TRP A 54 2.05 2.46 -1.06
C TRP A 54 0.58 2.24 -1.38
N LEU A 55 -0.11 3.32 -1.74
CA LEU A 55 -1.44 3.28 -2.32
C LEU A 55 -1.31 3.43 -3.83
N GLU A 56 -1.86 2.49 -4.58
CA GLU A 56 -1.97 2.57 -6.03
C GLU A 56 -3.44 2.71 -6.43
N ILE A 57 -3.73 3.63 -7.33
CA ILE A 57 -5.06 3.93 -7.87
C ILE A 57 -4.96 3.92 -9.38
N GLU A 58 -5.81 3.15 -10.04
CA GLU A 58 -5.79 2.96 -11.49
C GLU A 58 -7.14 3.31 -12.10
N ASN A 59 -7.11 4.07 -13.20
CA ASN A 59 -8.28 4.27 -14.05
C ASN A 59 -8.40 3.06 -15.00
N VAL A 60 -9.43 2.27 -14.80
CA VAL A 60 -9.78 1.09 -15.59
C VAL A 60 -11.03 1.30 -16.44
N SER A 61 -11.51 2.53 -16.55
CA SER A 61 -12.59 2.83 -17.46
C SER A 61 -12.15 2.61 -18.90
N ASP A 62 -13.03 1.97 -19.66
CA ASP A 62 -12.95 1.73 -21.09
C ASP A 62 -13.40 2.94 -21.94
N THR A 63 -13.85 4.03 -21.30
CA THR A 63 -14.36 5.22 -21.99
C THR A 63 -13.30 6.31 -22.13
N ASP A 64 -13.16 6.87 -23.34
CA ASP A 64 -12.22 7.94 -23.67
C ASP A 64 -12.37 9.16 -22.74
N GLY A 65 -11.31 9.46 -21.99
CA GLY A 65 -11.23 10.60 -21.06
C GLY A 65 -10.72 10.23 -19.67
N GLY A 66 -10.16 11.22 -18.96
CA GLY A 66 -9.69 11.03 -17.60
C GLY A 66 -10.83 10.94 -16.58
N ILE A 67 -10.59 10.23 -15.48
CA ILE A 67 -11.45 10.27 -14.30
C ILE A 67 -10.91 11.30 -13.32
N GLY A 68 -11.75 12.22 -12.89
CA GLY A 68 -11.46 13.14 -11.80
C GLY A 68 -11.44 12.41 -10.46
N LEU A 69 -10.35 12.53 -9.73
CA LEU A 69 -10.20 12.03 -8.36
C LEU A 69 -10.27 13.22 -7.41
N PRO A 70 -11.37 13.39 -6.63
CA PRO A 70 -11.41 14.35 -5.53
C PRO A 70 -10.32 14.01 -4.52
N TRP A 71 -9.25 14.79 -4.52
CA TRP A 71 -8.05 14.52 -3.74
C TRP A 71 -7.95 15.47 -2.56
N GLY A 72 -7.54 14.91 -1.43
CA GLY A 72 -7.24 15.66 -0.22
C GLY A 72 -6.20 14.91 0.60
N TYR A 73 -6.26 15.06 1.92
CA TYR A 73 -5.33 14.36 2.79
C TYR A 73 -5.57 12.86 2.79
N VAL A 74 -4.50 12.09 2.56
CA VAL A 74 -4.59 10.61 2.54
C VAL A 74 -5.14 10.06 3.85
N GLY A 75 -4.87 10.70 5.00
CA GLY A 75 -5.44 10.31 6.30
C GLY A 75 -6.96 10.46 6.40
N ASP A 76 -7.56 11.38 5.63
CA ASP A 76 -9.01 11.58 5.58
C ASP A 76 -9.65 10.61 4.57
N MET A 77 -8.91 10.27 3.52
CA MET A 77 -9.38 9.42 2.43
C MET A 77 -9.22 7.93 2.73
N LEU A 78 -8.15 7.53 3.42
CA LEU A 78 -7.76 6.15 3.64
C LEU A 78 -7.98 5.75 5.09
N GLN A 79 -8.95 4.87 5.32
CA GLN A 79 -9.18 4.23 6.60
C GLN A 79 -8.50 2.87 6.59
N LEU A 80 -7.69 2.57 7.62
CA LEU A 80 -7.03 1.27 7.75
C LEU A 80 -7.44 0.56 9.03
N VAL A 81 -7.51 -0.76 8.98
CA VAL A 81 -7.71 -1.64 10.13
C VAL A 81 -6.66 -2.74 10.06
N LEU A 82 -5.76 -2.78 11.05
CA LEU A 82 -4.85 -3.90 11.23
C LEU A 82 -5.56 -5.02 11.98
N GLU A 83 -5.43 -6.24 11.50
CA GLU A 83 -5.90 -7.46 12.14
C GLU A 83 -4.74 -8.38 12.47
N ASN A 84 -4.87 -9.09 13.57
CA ASN A 84 -4.01 -10.21 13.95
C ASN A 84 -4.91 -11.43 14.17
N ASP A 85 -4.75 -12.46 13.36
CA ASP A 85 -5.57 -13.68 13.39
C ASP A 85 -7.08 -13.40 13.32
N GLY A 86 -7.47 -12.45 12.46
CA GLY A 86 -8.86 -12.04 12.23
C GLY A 86 -9.47 -11.15 13.31
N LYS A 87 -8.69 -10.75 14.32
CA LYS A 87 -9.12 -9.79 15.35
C LYS A 87 -8.48 -8.42 15.13
N PRO A 88 -9.23 -7.31 15.20
CA PRO A 88 -8.66 -5.97 15.11
C PRO A 88 -7.59 -5.74 16.18
N VAL A 89 -6.44 -5.20 15.78
CA VAL A 89 -5.40 -4.72 16.70
C VAL A 89 -5.81 -3.32 17.17
N PRO A 90 -5.81 -3.03 18.48
CA PRO A 90 -6.09 -1.70 18.99
C PRO A 90 -5.12 -0.66 18.40
N THR A 91 -5.66 0.49 18.03
CA THR A 91 -4.85 1.64 17.59
C THR A 91 -4.15 2.25 18.80
N ALA A 92 -2.83 2.42 18.71
CA ALA A 92 -1.99 2.89 19.82
C ALA A 92 -2.11 4.41 20.11
N GLY A 93 -2.89 5.13 19.30
CA GLY A 93 -3.15 6.57 19.44
C GLY A 93 -3.15 7.28 18.09
N THR A 94 -3.51 8.56 18.11
CA THR A 94 -3.28 9.52 17.03
C THR A 94 -1.90 10.13 17.20
N GLY A 95 -0.97 9.84 16.30
CA GLY A 95 0.03 10.88 16.02
C GLY A 95 -0.58 11.87 15.01
N GLY A 96 0.00 13.05 14.73
CA GLY A 96 -0.56 14.02 13.75
C GLY A 96 0.20 14.24 12.43
N SER A 97 -0.45 14.07 11.26
CA SER A 97 0.16 14.35 9.93
C SER A 97 0.01 15.77 9.46
N HIS A 98 1.12 16.27 8.93
CA HIS A 98 1.15 17.39 8.03
C HIS A 98 1.58 16.91 6.65
N ALA A 99 0.62 16.80 5.74
CA ALA A 99 0.85 17.13 4.35
C ALA A 99 0.18 18.49 4.13
N SER A 100 0.74 19.34 3.28
CA SER A 100 0.11 20.59 2.88
C SER A 100 -0.65 20.37 1.57
N GLY A 101 -1.94 20.70 1.54
CA GLY A 101 -2.73 20.78 0.31
C GLY A 101 -4.23 20.51 0.52
N PRO A 102 -5.04 21.55 0.78
CA PRO A 102 -6.50 21.55 0.58
C PRO A 102 -6.87 21.41 -0.91
N PRO A 103 -8.15 21.14 -1.23
CA PRO A 103 -8.55 20.12 -2.19
C PRO A 103 -8.36 20.50 -3.67
N TYR A 104 -7.97 19.51 -4.46
CA TYR A 104 -7.92 19.60 -5.93
C TYR A 104 -8.40 18.29 -6.56
N VAL A 105 -8.87 18.37 -7.81
CA VAL A 105 -9.27 17.20 -8.59
C VAL A 105 -8.09 16.76 -9.46
N VAL A 106 -7.58 15.56 -9.23
CA VAL A 106 -6.54 14.97 -10.10
C VAL A 106 -7.23 14.23 -11.24
N ALA A 107 -6.95 14.60 -12.48
CA ALA A 107 -7.41 13.82 -13.64
C ALA A 107 -6.49 12.62 -13.86
N LEU A 108 -7.02 11.41 -13.76
CA LEU A 108 -6.29 10.17 -14.02
C LEU A 108 -6.61 9.65 -15.43
N PRO A 109 -5.66 9.66 -16.39
CA PRO A 109 -5.87 9.12 -17.73
C PRO A 109 -6.17 7.61 -17.73
N VAL A 110 -6.79 7.12 -18.79
CA VAL A 110 -7.10 5.68 -18.95
C VAL A 110 -5.82 4.85 -18.90
N GLY A 111 -5.83 3.76 -18.12
CA GLY A 111 -4.69 2.87 -17.93
C GLY A 111 -3.54 3.48 -17.11
N ALA A 112 -3.66 4.72 -16.65
CA ALA A 112 -2.68 5.31 -15.76
C ALA A 112 -2.87 4.84 -14.32
N THR A 113 -1.75 4.61 -13.64
CA THR A 113 -1.72 4.31 -12.20
C THR A 113 -1.07 5.47 -11.46
N LEU A 114 -1.81 6.07 -10.53
CA LEU A 114 -1.28 6.99 -9.54
C LEU A 114 -0.73 6.19 -8.36
N ARG A 115 0.53 6.42 -7.98
CA ARG A 115 1.18 5.76 -6.85
C ARG A 115 1.56 6.80 -5.79
N VAL A 116 1.06 6.62 -4.57
CA VAL A 116 1.20 7.57 -3.46
C VAL A 116 1.88 6.88 -2.27
N PRO A 117 2.96 7.43 -1.71
CA PRO A 117 3.58 6.91 -0.50
C PRO A 117 2.69 7.22 0.70
N VAL A 118 2.40 6.21 1.53
CA VAL A 118 1.54 6.35 2.71
C VAL A 118 2.38 6.56 3.98
N SER A 119 3.61 6.03 4.03
CA SER A 119 4.40 5.84 5.27
C SER A 119 5.62 6.77 5.44
N LYS A 120 5.62 7.99 4.87
CA LYS A 120 6.82 8.85 4.88
C LYS A 120 7.13 9.39 6.30
N ASN A 121 8.38 9.20 6.76
CA ASN A 121 8.99 9.80 7.98
C ASN A 121 8.37 9.45 9.36
N ALA A 122 8.17 8.16 9.69
CA ALA A 122 7.76 7.76 11.04
C ALA A 122 8.97 7.38 11.93
N TYR A 123 9.35 8.25 12.88
CA TYR A 123 10.42 7.97 13.85
C TYR A 123 9.91 8.07 15.29
N GLU A 124 9.59 6.95 15.95
CA GLU A 124 9.34 6.88 17.40
C GLU A 124 9.77 5.51 17.97
N TYR A 125 10.08 5.47 19.27
CA TYR A 125 10.57 4.28 19.96
C TYR A 125 9.41 3.46 20.54
N PRO A 126 9.19 2.19 20.12
CA PRO A 126 8.19 1.33 20.75
C PRO A 126 8.56 0.98 22.19
N ALA A 127 7.56 0.71 23.04
CA ALA A 127 7.78 0.10 24.34
C ALA A 127 8.45 -1.29 24.20
N ALA A 128 9.17 -1.73 25.25
CA ALA A 128 9.83 -3.03 25.25
C ALA A 128 8.85 -4.18 24.89
N ASN A 129 9.28 -5.10 24.00
CA ASN A 129 8.51 -6.23 23.47
C ASN A 129 7.36 -5.90 22.48
N LYS A 130 7.38 -4.72 21.85
CA LYS A 130 6.42 -4.31 20.82
C LYS A 130 7.10 -3.94 19.51
N VAL A 131 6.39 -4.13 18.40
CA VAL A 131 6.77 -3.60 17.07
C VAL A 131 5.77 -2.52 16.70
N LEU A 132 6.29 -1.34 16.34
CA LEU A 132 5.49 -0.21 15.89
C LEU A 132 5.25 -0.31 14.37
N PHE A 133 4.00 -0.45 13.95
CA PHE A 133 3.62 -0.40 12.54
C PHE A 133 2.92 0.92 12.22
N ARG A 134 3.47 1.72 11.28
CA ARG A 134 2.97 3.06 10.87
C ARG A 134 2.92 3.20 9.34
N PRO A 135 1.97 2.54 8.68
CA PRO A 135 1.75 2.66 7.23
C PRO A 135 1.28 4.05 6.85
N LEU A 136 0.53 4.70 7.72
CA LEU A 136 0.30 6.14 7.71
C LEU A 136 1.20 6.71 8.79
N THR A 137 1.75 7.88 8.57
CA THR A 137 2.65 8.51 9.54
C THR A 137 1.97 8.68 10.92
N PHE A 138 0.66 8.41 11.09
CA PHE A 138 -0.15 8.76 12.26
C PHE A 138 -1.23 7.78 12.71
N GLN A 139 -1.35 6.65 12.03
CA GLN A 139 -2.04 5.49 12.56
C GLN A 139 -0.98 4.48 12.95
N ALA A 140 -0.88 4.24 14.27
CA ALA A 140 0.04 3.29 14.85
C ALA A 140 -0.73 2.13 15.46
N TRP A 141 -0.15 0.94 15.40
CA TRP A 141 -0.63 -0.22 16.14
C TRP A 141 0.48 -0.79 17.02
N ASP A 142 0.09 -1.18 18.23
CA ASP A 142 0.96 -1.92 19.13
C ASP A 142 0.88 -3.41 18.81
N VAL A 143 1.82 -3.88 17.99
CA VAL A 143 1.88 -5.29 17.64
C VAL A 143 2.74 -6.04 18.67
N PRO A 144 2.26 -7.15 19.26
CA PRO A 144 3.09 -8.00 20.12
C PRO A 144 4.32 -8.54 19.38
N ALA A 145 5.48 -8.62 20.01
CA ALA A 145 6.70 -9.18 19.39
C ALA A 145 6.54 -10.63 18.87
N LYS A 146 5.60 -11.40 19.45
CA LYS A 146 5.10 -12.65 18.88
C LYS A 146 3.67 -12.39 18.42
N HIS A 147 3.47 -12.21 17.12
CA HIS A 147 2.16 -12.06 16.51
C HIS A 147 1.89 -13.21 15.54
N GLY A 148 0.61 -13.49 15.30
CA GLY A 148 0.18 -14.40 14.26
C GLY A 148 0.22 -13.68 12.91
N LYS A 149 -0.73 -14.03 12.05
CA LYS A 149 -0.80 -13.46 10.71
C LYS A 149 -1.38 -12.06 10.76
N LEU A 150 -0.58 -11.07 10.35
CA LEU A 150 -1.02 -9.68 10.27
C LEU A 150 -1.67 -9.40 8.91
N VAL A 151 -2.87 -8.83 8.95
CA VAL A 151 -3.63 -8.47 7.76
C VAL A 151 -4.08 -7.02 7.88
N LEU A 152 -3.77 -6.23 6.86
CA LEU A 152 -4.25 -4.86 6.74
C LEU A 152 -5.49 -4.85 5.84
N ARG A 153 -6.59 -4.33 6.38
CA ARG A 153 -7.79 -3.96 5.62
C ARG A 153 -7.82 -2.47 5.44
N GLY A 154 -8.44 -2.00 4.36
CA GLY A 154 -8.65 -0.59 4.18
C GLY A 154 -9.85 -0.23 3.34
N LYS A 155 -10.26 1.02 3.48
CA LYS A 155 -11.29 1.65 2.67
C LYS A 155 -10.74 2.98 2.18
N LEU A 156 -10.83 3.20 0.88
CA LEU A 156 -10.42 4.44 0.23
C LEU A 156 -11.68 5.22 -0.18
N SER A 157 -11.85 6.44 0.30
CA SER A 157 -13.00 7.30 0.03
C SER A 157 -12.56 8.57 -0.69
N PRO A 158 -13.36 9.11 -1.64
CA PRO A 158 -13.04 10.38 -2.28
C PRO A 158 -13.06 11.49 -1.24
N HIS A 159 -12.18 12.48 -1.41
CA HIS A 159 -12.21 13.64 -0.52
C HIS A 159 -13.48 14.46 -0.74
N ALA A 160 -14.03 15.02 0.33
CA ALA A 160 -15.17 15.92 0.23
C ALA A 160 -14.75 17.19 -0.53
N LEU A 161 -15.48 17.53 -1.58
CA LEU A 161 -15.26 18.80 -2.29
C LEU A 161 -15.82 19.97 -1.48
N ASP A 162 -15.20 21.14 -1.62
CA ASP A 162 -15.70 22.37 -1.00
C ASP A 162 -17.15 22.68 -1.40
N LYS A 163 -17.89 23.32 -0.48
CA LYS A 163 -19.27 23.74 -0.75
C LYS A 163 -19.32 24.64 -1.98
N GLY A 164 -19.99 24.17 -3.04
CA GLY A 164 -20.14 24.88 -4.31
C GLY A 164 -19.29 24.33 -5.45
N THR A 165 -18.28 23.50 -5.17
CA THR A 165 -17.50 22.81 -6.18
C THR A 165 -18.28 21.60 -6.69
N LYS A 166 -18.76 21.67 -7.94
CA LYS A 166 -19.40 20.52 -8.59
C LYS A 166 -18.30 19.57 -9.09
N PRO A 167 -18.38 18.26 -8.78
CA PRO A 167 -17.50 17.30 -9.42
C PRO A 167 -17.71 17.37 -10.94
N GLY A 168 -16.62 17.19 -11.69
CA GLY A 168 -16.72 17.02 -13.14
C GLY A 168 -17.62 15.83 -13.49
N PRO A 169 -18.15 15.75 -14.73
CA PRO A 169 -19.10 14.71 -15.13
C PRO A 169 -18.54 13.28 -14.99
N ARG A 170 -17.21 13.12 -14.94
CA ARG A 170 -16.52 11.85 -14.72
C ARG A 170 -15.64 11.95 -13.47
N ALA A 171 -16.26 11.99 -12.30
CA ALA A 171 -15.54 11.99 -11.03
C ALA A 171 -15.84 10.73 -10.24
N TRP A 172 -14.80 10.15 -9.64
CA TRP A 172 -14.95 9.07 -8.67
C TRP A 172 -15.63 9.61 -7.40
N SER A 173 -16.70 8.95 -6.97
CA SER A 173 -17.59 9.44 -5.91
C SER A 173 -17.96 8.38 -4.87
N THR A 174 -17.80 7.10 -5.21
CA THR A 174 -18.18 5.97 -4.35
C THR A 174 -16.95 5.34 -3.70
N PRO A 175 -16.91 5.17 -2.36
CA PRO A 175 -15.78 4.53 -1.70
C PRO A 175 -15.41 3.15 -2.24
N LEU A 176 -14.10 2.85 -2.24
CA LEU A 176 -13.50 1.57 -2.63
C LEU A 176 -13.12 0.77 -1.38
N GLU A 177 -13.58 -0.48 -1.32
CA GLU A 177 -13.06 -1.46 -0.36
C GLU A 177 -11.74 -2.02 -0.90
N LEU A 178 -10.68 -1.90 -0.11
CA LEU A 178 -9.34 -2.37 -0.51
C LEU A 178 -9.19 -3.86 -0.18
N PRO A 179 -8.53 -4.64 -1.05
CA PRO A 179 -8.25 -6.04 -0.75
C PRO A 179 -7.43 -6.20 0.53
N LYS A 180 -7.64 -7.32 1.21
CA LYS A 180 -6.84 -7.71 2.36
C LYS A 180 -5.37 -7.82 1.95
N LEU A 181 -4.50 -7.10 2.65
CA LEU A 181 -3.06 -7.15 2.43
C LEU A 181 -2.41 -7.88 3.60
N GLU A 182 -1.77 -9.01 3.32
CA GLU A 182 -0.94 -9.71 4.29
C GLU A 182 0.38 -8.95 4.45
N LEU A 183 0.75 -8.63 5.69
CA LEU A 183 2.00 -7.93 5.95
C LEU A 183 3.15 -8.94 6.03
N PRO A 184 4.31 -8.63 5.41
CA PRO A 184 5.49 -9.49 5.43
C PRO A 184 6.21 -9.53 6.78
#